data_AF-A0A1M5PIQ4-F1
#
_entry.id   AF-A0A1M5PIQ4-F1
#
_cell.length_a   1.000
_cell.length_b   1.000
_cell.length_c   1.000
_cell.angle_alpha   90.00
_cell.angle_beta   90.00
_cell.angle_gamma   90.00
#
_symmetry.space_group_name_H-M   'P 1'
#
loop_
_entity.id
_entity.type
_entity.pdbx_description
1 polymer ?
#
loop_
_entity_poly.entity_id
_entity_poly.type
_entity_poly.pdbx_seq_one_letter_code
_entity_poly.pdbx_strand_id
1 'polypeptide(L)'
;MKKSILVIILLFFSGLAFSQTTVTLQDQCNCEVLSGTAVTTPGAVTPGGADTGDIYVNTNTGTIFYWDGDSWELTATDDQQLTGFTFNGVSNQLTLSLENGGSVNVDLSSLSDTLTDTNTTITNFEIDGTNTNLVITDSDTNTFSVALADIAALVNTDAQDLSISGNDLSLSGDP
;
A
#
# COMPACT_ATOMS: atom_id res chain seq x y z
N MET A 1 25.57 16.36 -92.75
CA MET A 1 25.01 15.29 -91.90
C MET A 1 23.90 14.59 -92.67
N LYS A 2 23.94 13.25 -92.80
CA LYS A 2 22.98 12.45 -93.57
C LYS A 2 21.65 12.36 -92.81
N LYS A 3 20.50 12.31 -93.49
CA LYS A 3 19.15 12.16 -92.89
C LYS A 3 19.06 11.01 -91.87
N SER A 4 19.91 9.99 -92.02
CA SER A 4 20.07 8.88 -91.07
C SER A 4 20.58 9.26 -89.67
N ILE A 5 21.34 10.36 -89.52
CA ILE A 5 21.83 10.84 -88.22
C ILE A 5 20.70 11.50 -87.42
N LEU A 6 19.75 12.15 -88.10
CA LEU A 6 18.61 12.80 -87.44
C LEU A 6 17.65 11.75 -86.83
N VAL A 7 17.47 10.61 -87.50
CA VAL A 7 16.63 9.50 -87.03
C VAL A 7 17.25 8.82 -85.80
N ILE A 8 18.58 8.67 -85.76
CA ILE A 8 19.28 8.10 -84.60
C ILE A 8 19.17 9.04 -83.39
N ILE A 9 19.32 10.36 -83.58
CA ILE A 9 19.14 11.34 -82.51
C ILE A 9 17.70 11.34 -81.97
N LEU A 10 16.70 11.22 -82.84
CA LEU A 10 15.30 11.16 -82.43
C LEU A 10 14.98 9.88 -81.61
N LEU A 11 15.59 8.74 -81.97
CA LEU A 11 15.45 7.47 -81.25
C LEU A 11 16.15 7.47 -79.87
N PHE A 12 17.23 8.24 -79.70
CA PHE A 12 17.91 8.38 -78.40
C PHE A 12 17.16 9.27 -77.40
N PHE A 13 16.25 10.14 -77.86
CA PHE A 13 15.42 10.97 -76.96
C PHE A 13 14.12 10.29 -76.49
N SER A 14 13.68 9.21 -77.14
CA SER A 14 12.44 8.50 -76.79
C SER A 14 12.59 7.39 -75.74
N GLY A 15 13.80 7.19 -75.18
CA GLY A 15 14.13 6.03 -74.34
C GLY A 15 14.11 6.25 -72.83
N LEU A 16 13.89 7.47 -72.33
CA LEU A 16 13.82 7.72 -70.88
C LEU A 16 12.36 7.67 -70.40
N ALA A 17 11.79 6.48 -70.36
CA ALA A 17 10.60 6.24 -69.57
C ALA A 17 11.02 6.23 -68.09
N PHE A 18 10.86 7.37 -67.42
CA PHE A 18 10.91 7.38 -65.96
C PHE A 18 9.71 6.56 -65.47
N SER A 19 9.97 5.44 -64.80
CA SER A 19 8.95 4.77 -64.01
C SER A 19 8.66 5.67 -62.80
N GLN A 20 7.80 6.66 -62.99
CA GLN A 20 7.32 7.52 -61.92
C GLN A 20 6.40 6.67 -61.03
N THR A 21 6.83 6.41 -59.79
CA THR A 21 5.91 5.98 -58.74
C THR A 21 5.00 7.16 -58.40
N THR A 22 3.81 7.19 -58.97
CA THR A 22 2.74 8.10 -58.51
C THR A 22 2.31 7.62 -57.13
N VAL A 23 2.74 8.35 -56.10
CA VAL A 23 2.25 8.12 -54.74
C VAL A 23 0.92 8.83 -54.62
N THR A 24 -0.17 8.08 -54.57
CA THR A 24 -1.50 8.61 -54.27
C THR A 24 -1.52 9.00 -52.78
N LEU A 25 -1.38 10.30 -52.49
CA LEU A 25 -1.31 10.84 -51.13
C LEU A 25 -2.53 10.51 -50.24
N GLN A 26 -3.61 9.99 -50.83
CA GLN A 26 -4.85 9.69 -50.11
C GLN A 26 -4.75 8.41 -49.25
N ASP A 27 -3.72 7.58 -49.47
CA ASP A 27 -3.47 6.33 -48.72
C ASP A 27 -2.24 6.41 -47.79
N GLN A 28 -1.58 7.57 -47.70
CA GLN A 28 -0.67 7.81 -46.58
C GLN A 28 -1.54 8.37 -45.47
N CYS A 29 -1.69 7.64 -44.35
CA CYS A 29 -2.24 8.24 -43.13
C CYS A 29 -1.55 9.59 -42.96
N ASN A 30 -2.34 10.68 -42.89
CA ASN A 30 -1.85 12.04 -42.74
C ASN A 30 -1.30 12.20 -41.31
N CYS A 31 -0.29 11.42 -40.94
CA CYS A 31 0.28 11.41 -39.60
C CYS A 31 1.13 12.66 -39.45
N GLU A 32 0.49 13.78 -39.13
CA GLU A 32 1.15 15.03 -38.83
C GLU A 32 1.81 14.93 -37.45
N VAL A 33 3.00 15.53 -37.32
CA VAL A 33 3.67 15.68 -36.03
C VAL A 33 3.61 17.14 -35.63
N LEU A 34 2.75 17.44 -34.67
CA LEU A 34 2.62 18.73 -34.03
C LEU A 34 3.58 18.84 -32.84
N SER A 35 3.94 20.06 -32.47
CA SER A 35 4.71 20.32 -31.26
C SER A 35 4.34 21.66 -30.63
N GLY A 36 4.46 21.75 -29.30
CA GLY A 36 4.21 22.97 -28.55
C GLY A 36 3.90 22.69 -27.09
N THR A 37 3.18 23.59 -26.42
CA THR A 37 2.88 23.47 -24.98
C THR A 37 1.39 23.27 -24.65
N ALA A 38 0.51 23.28 -25.64
CA ALA A 38 -0.94 23.25 -25.49
C ALA A 38 -1.50 21.93 -24.92
N VAL A 39 -0.94 20.77 -25.31
CA VAL A 39 -1.37 19.46 -24.78
C VAL A 39 -0.49 19.09 -23.59
N THR A 40 -1.04 19.12 -22.38
CA THR A 40 -0.31 18.78 -21.14
C THR A 40 -0.88 17.56 -20.39
N THR A 41 -2.09 17.13 -20.73
CA THR A 41 -2.79 16.00 -20.11
C THR A 41 -3.57 15.21 -21.16
N PRO A 42 -3.81 13.89 -20.96
CA PRO A 42 -4.75 13.14 -21.78
C PRO A 42 -6.15 13.77 -21.76
N GLY A 43 -6.95 13.54 -22.81
CA GLY A 43 -8.28 14.11 -22.97
C GLY A 43 -8.32 15.57 -23.45
N ALA A 44 -7.17 16.19 -23.75
CA ALA A 44 -7.14 17.55 -24.28
C ALA A 44 -7.68 17.58 -25.72
N VAL A 45 -8.48 18.60 -26.06
CA VAL A 45 -9.04 18.76 -27.42
C VAL A 45 -8.40 19.90 -28.22
N THR A 46 -7.36 20.53 -27.66
CA THR A 46 -6.62 21.62 -28.29
C THR A 46 -5.13 21.26 -28.31
N PRO A 47 -4.43 21.37 -29.46
CA PRO A 47 -4.91 21.90 -30.75
C PRO A 47 -6.00 21.03 -31.38
N GLY A 48 -7.04 21.66 -31.92
CA GLY A 48 -8.11 20.97 -32.64
C GLY A 48 -7.79 20.85 -34.12
N GLY A 49 -8.57 20.04 -34.84
CA GLY A 49 -8.37 19.80 -36.28
C GLY A 49 -7.27 18.79 -36.60
N ALA A 50 -6.83 18.01 -35.61
CA ALA A 50 -5.95 16.87 -35.81
C ALA A 50 -6.73 15.69 -36.44
N ASP A 51 -6.04 14.92 -37.26
CA ASP A 51 -6.53 13.67 -37.82
C ASP A 51 -6.19 12.49 -36.89
N THR A 52 -7.02 11.44 -36.89
CA THR A 52 -6.76 10.24 -36.06
C THR A 52 -5.38 9.66 -36.38
N GLY A 53 -4.56 9.50 -35.34
CA GLY A 53 -3.19 9.02 -35.44
C GLY A 53 -2.13 10.13 -35.53
N ASP A 54 -2.52 11.41 -35.56
CA ASP A 54 -1.58 12.52 -35.41
C ASP A 54 -0.82 12.43 -34.09
N ILE A 55 0.40 12.93 -34.09
CA ILE A 55 1.28 12.93 -32.94
C ILE A 55 1.51 14.37 -32.47
N TYR A 56 1.47 14.59 -31.16
CA TYR A 56 1.81 15.86 -30.55
C TYR A 56 2.96 15.70 -29.56
N VAL A 57 4.02 16.48 -29.73
CA VAL A 57 5.17 16.52 -28.80
C VAL A 57 5.06 17.74 -27.90
N ASN A 58 4.86 17.52 -26.61
CA ASN A 58 4.90 18.61 -25.63
C ASN A 58 6.34 19.09 -25.42
N THR A 59 6.65 20.32 -25.82
CA THR A 59 8.02 20.85 -25.79
C THR A 59 8.53 21.21 -24.39
N ASN A 60 7.65 21.27 -23.38
CA ASN A 60 8.06 21.55 -22.00
C ASN A 60 8.42 20.26 -21.25
N THR A 61 7.66 19.19 -21.48
CA THR A 61 7.79 17.91 -20.74
C THR A 61 8.44 16.81 -21.56
N GLY A 62 8.50 16.94 -22.88
CA GLY A 62 8.91 15.87 -23.80
C GLY A 62 7.85 14.79 -23.99
N THR A 63 6.69 14.90 -23.34
CA THR A 63 5.60 13.92 -23.43
C THR A 63 5.03 13.89 -24.84
N ILE A 64 4.75 12.69 -25.34
CA ILE A 64 4.16 12.48 -26.66
C ILE A 64 2.71 12.04 -26.47
N PHE A 65 1.83 12.68 -27.22
CA PHE A 65 0.41 12.37 -27.30
C PHE A 65 0.06 11.93 -28.72
N TYR A 66 -1.03 11.19 -28.88
CA TYR A 66 -1.63 10.91 -30.18
C TYR A 66 -3.10 11.32 -30.20
N TRP A 67 -3.62 11.68 -31.37
CA TRP A 67 -5.05 11.97 -31.53
C TRP A 67 -5.84 10.68 -31.78
N ASP A 68 -6.80 10.35 -30.92
CA ASP A 68 -7.60 9.12 -31.05
C ASP A 68 -8.84 9.28 -31.97
N GLY A 69 -9.11 10.51 -32.40
CA GLY A 69 -10.30 10.88 -33.17
C GLY A 69 -11.13 11.96 -32.47
N ASP A 70 -11.06 12.05 -31.15
CA ASP A 70 -11.83 12.99 -30.33
C ASP A 70 -10.94 13.79 -29.34
N SER A 71 -9.83 13.21 -28.85
CA SER A 71 -8.90 13.87 -27.94
C SER A 71 -7.44 13.43 -28.10
N TRP A 72 -6.53 14.23 -27.54
CA TRP A 72 -5.13 13.90 -27.37
C TRP A 72 -4.95 12.94 -26.20
N GLU A 73 -4.43 11.75 -26.48
CA GLU A 73 -4.19 10.68 -25.53
C GLU A 73 -2.69 10.38 -25.39
N LEU A 74 -2.25 9.83 -24.26
CA LEU A 74 -0.84 9.47 -24.07
C LEU A 74 -0.44 8.31 -24.98
N THR A 75 0.72 8.42 -25.64
CA THR A 75 1.28 7.28 -26.38
C THR A 75 1.79 6.16 -25.48
N ALA A 76 1.95 6.43 -24.18
CA ALA A 76 2.39 5.47 -23.19
C ALA A 76 1.38 5.41 -22.04
N THR A 77 0.70 4.27 -21.92
CA THR A 77 0.03 3.85 -20.69
C THR A 77 1.03 3.00 -19.90
N ASP A 78 1.17 3.26 -18.61
CA ASP A 78 1.96 2.42 -17.71
C ASP A 78 1.02 1.56 -16.86
N ASP A 79 1.09 0.25 -17.04
CA ASP A 79 0.39 -0.72 -16.19
C ASP A 79 1.26 -1.03 -14.97
N GLN A 80 1.58 0.01 -14.19
CA GLN A 80 2.60 -0.09 -13.16
C GLN A 80 2.36 -1.27 -12.20
N GLN A 81 3.31 -2.19 -12.13
CA GLN A 81 3.29 -3.32 -11.21
C GLN A 81 4.22 -3.11 -10.01
N LEU A 82 3.81 -3.66 -8.86
CA LEU A 82 4.69 -3.84 -7.71
C LEU A 82 5.57 -5.07 -7.93
N THR A 83 6.89 -4.91 -7.83
CA THR A 83 7.84 -6.03 -7.95
C THR A 83 8.25 -6.60 -6.59
N GLY A 84 7.98 -5.88 -5.50
CA GLY A 84 8.29 -6.34 -4.17
C GLY A 84 7.84 -5.38 -3.09
N PHE A 85 7.95 -5.85 -1.86
CA PHE A 85 7.77 -5.05 -0.66
C PHE A 85 8.76 -5.47 0.41
N THR A 86 9.17 -4.52 1.24
CA THR A 86 10.01 -4.76 2.42
C THR A 86 9.52 -3.92 3.58
N PHE A 87 9.57 -4.48 4.79
CA PHE A 87 9.23 -3.75 6.00
C PHE A 87 10.47 -3.61 6.87
N ASN A 88 10.79 -2.37 7.25
CA ASN A 88 11.82 -2.07 8.23
C ASN A 88 11.17 -1.81 9.59
N GLY A 89 11.25 -2.80 10.49
CA GLY A 89 10.68 -2.71 11.83
C GLY A 89 11.38 -1.73 12.77
N VAL A 90 12.61 -1.28 12.46
CA VAL A 90 13.30 -0.24 13.24
C VAL A 90 12.72 1.14 12.91
N SER A 91 12.41 1.39 11.64
CA SER A 91 11.90 2.68 11.17
C SER A 91 10.38 2.69 10.93
N ASN A 92 9.67 1.59 11.20
CA ASN A 92 8.25 1.38 10.88
C ASN A 92 7.86 1.81 9.45
N GLN A 93 8.74 1.58 8.47
CA GLN A 93 8.49 1.93 7.07
C GLN A 93 8.27 0.68 6.22
N LEU A 94 7.17 0.71 5.47
CA LEU A 94 6.90 -0.22 4.37
C LEU A 94 7.39 0.40 3.07
N THR A 95 8.37 -0.24 2.42
CA THR A 95 8.87 0.16 1.11
C THR A 95 8.29 -0.74 0.04
N LEU A 96 7.63 -0.15 -0.96
CA LEU A 96 7.11 -0.83 -2.15
C LEU A 96 8.05 -0.57 -3.32
N SER A 97 8.47 -1.62 -4.03
CA SER A 97 9.31 -1.53 -5.22
C SER A 97 8.46 -1.60 -6.49
N LEU A 98 8.75 -0.72 -7.45
CA LEU A 98 8.09 -0.62 -8.75
C LEU A 98 8.92 -1.29 -9.84
N GLU A 99 8.30 -1.76 -10.92
CA GLU A 99 9.00 -2.54 -11.97
C GLU A 99 10.06 -1.74 -12.75
N ASN A 100 9.95 -0.40 -12.77
CA ASN A 100 10.91 0.50 -13.40
C ASN A 100 12.01 0.97 -12.43
N GLY A 101 12.19 0.29 -11.28
CA GLY A 101 13.24 0.59 -10.30
C GLY A 101 12.92 1.77 -9.36
N GLY A 102 11.73 2.35 -9.46
CA GLY A 102 11.21 3.30 -8.48
C GLY A 102 10.79 2.61 -7.18
N SER A 103 10.60 3.41 -6.13
CA SER A 103 10.06 2.91 -4.86
C SER A 103 9.19 3.95 -4.17
N VAL A 104 8.24 3.47 -3.36
CA VAL A 104 7.38 4.29 -2.50
C VAL A 104 7.56 3.85 -1.06
N ASN A 105 7.75 4.80 -0.15
CA ASN A 105 7.84 4.55 1.29
C ASN A 105 6.55 4.98 1.98
N VAL A 106 6.02 4.10 2.84
CA VAL A 106 4.84 4.35 3.67
C VAL A 106 5.27 4.28 5.13
N ASP A 107 5.08 5.38 5.85
CA ASP A 107 5.30 5.43 7.30
C ASP A 107 4.09 4.86 8.04
N LEU A 108 4.33 3.77 8.79
CA LEU A 108 3.33 3.07 9.58
C LEU A 108 3.43 3.40 11.07
N SER A 109 4.26 4.38 11.48
CA SER A 109 4.48 4.72 12.88
C SER A 109 3.19 5.09 13.61
N SER A 110 2.23 5.69 12.90
CA SER A 110 0.91 6.04 13.46
C SER A 110 0.02 4.83 13.77
N LEU A 111 0.31 3.66 13.18
CA LEU A 111 -0.41 2.41 13.42
C LEU A 111 0.26 1.53 14.50
N SER A 112 1.47 1.90 14.93
CA SER A 112 2.13 1.20 16.04
C SER A 112 1.27 1.35 17.28
N ASP A 113 0.91 0.23 17.89
CA ASP A 113 0.23 0.25 19.19
C ASP A 113 1.14 0.98 20.18
N THR A 114 0.62 2.09 20.73
CA THR A 114 1.31 2.88 21.75
C THR A 114 0.91 2.47 23.15
N LEU A 115 -0.13 1.63 23.27
CA LEU A 115 -0.56 1.10 24.54
C LEU A 115 0.39 -0.03 24.92
N THR A 116 1.04 0.13 26.06
CA THR A 116 1.73 -0.99 26.70
C THR A 116 0.64 -1.90 27.25
N ASP A 117 0.68 -3.19 26.93
CA ASP A 117 -0.21 -4.16 27.57
C ASP A 117 0.05 -4.13 29.09
N THR A 118 -0.98 -3.77 29.86
CA THR A 118 -0.90 -3.66 31.33
C THR A 118 -1.47 -4.88 32.03
N ASN A 119 -1.76 -5.97 31.31
CA ASN A 119 -2.24 -7.19 31.93
C ASN A 119 -1.13 -7.81 32.78
N THR A 120 -1.45 -8.08 34.05
CA THR A 120 -0.57 -8.80 34.97
C THR A 120 -1.14 -10.17 35.27
N THR A 121 -0.27 -11.11 35.65
CA THR A 121 -0.68 -12.43 36.13
C THR A 121 -0.26 -12.59 37.58
N ILE A 122 -1.01 -13.37 38.37
CA ILE A 122 -0.63 -13.60 39.76
C ILE A 122 0.57 -14.54 39.81
N THR A 123 1.64 -14.10 40.48
CA THR A 123 2.89 -14.86 40.60
C THR A 123 3.07 -15.50 41.96
N ASN A 124 2.48 -14.94 43.02
CA ASN A 124 2.60 -15.46 44.37
C ASN A 124 1.31 -15.32 45.19
N PHE A 125 1.10 -16.28 46.08
CA PHE A 125 0.07 -16.29 47.12
C PHE A 125 0.72 -16.73 48.42
N GLU A 126 0.80 -15.84 49.40
CA GLU A 126 1.48 -16.14 50.66
C GLU A 126 0.79 -15.53 51.87
N ILE A 127 1.12 -16.07 53.04
CA ILE A 127 0.69 -15.51 54.32
C ILE A 127 1.82 -14.66 54.88
N ASP A 128 1.56 -13.37 55.02
CA ASP A 128 2.41 -12.50 55.81
C ASP A 128 2.07 -12.69 57.28
N GLY A 129 2.80 -13.59 57.94
CA GLY A 129 2.64 -13.87 59.36
C GLY A 129 2.99 -12.69 60.27
N THR A 130 3.70 -11.67 59.77
CA THR A 130 4.03 -10.47 60.55
C THR A 130 2.86 -9.51 60.60
N ASN A 131 2.22 -9.26 59.45
CA ASN A 131 1.08 -8.35 59.34
C ASN A 131 -0.28 -9.07 59.41
N THR A 132 -0.28 -10.40 59.57
CA THR A 132 -1.47 -11.26 59.63
C THR A 132 -2.41 -11.14 58.43
N ASN A 133 -1.82 -11.07 57.23
CA ASN A 133 -2.55 -10.88 55.97
C ASN A 133 -2.32 -12.05 55.00
N LEU A 134 -3.32 -12.34 54.18
CA LEU A 134 -3.11 -13.02 52.89
C LEU A 134 -2.63 -11.98 51.89
N VAL A 135 -1.48 -12.22 51.28
CA VAL A 135 -0.86 -11.33 50.28
C VAL A 135 -0.84 -12.03 48.93
N ILE A 136 -1.33 -11.32 47.91
CA ILE A 136 -1.33 -11.73 46.52
C ILE A 136 -0.41 -10.80 45.77
N THR A 137 0.59 -11.34 45.08
CA THR A 137 1.56 -10.55 44.31
C THR A 137 1.42 -10.86 42.82
N ASP A 138 1.33 -9.82 41.99
CA ASP A 138 1.26 -9.98 40.53
C ASP A 138 2.66 -9.99 39.87
N SER A 139 2.69 -10.14 38.54
CA SER A 139 3.92 -10.20 37.74
C SER A 139 4.68 -8.87 37.69
N ASP A 140 4.01 -7.77 38.05
CA ASP A 140 4.58 -6.42 38.12
C ASP A 140 4.97 -6.06 39.55
N THR A 141 4.96 -7.03 40.46
CA THR A 141 5.31 -6.88 41.89
C THR A 141 4.34 -6.02 42.70
N ASN A 142 3.14 -5.73 42.16
CA ASN A 142 2.07 -5.12 42.94
C ASN A 142 1.56 -6.13 43.98
N THR A 143 1.23 -5.64 45.17
CA THR A 143 0.71 -6.46 46.26
C THR A 143 -0.72 -6.08 46.61
N PHE A 144 -1.57 -7.08 46.76
CA PHE A 144 -2.95 -6.95 47.22
C PHE A 144 -3.09 -7.77 48.50
N SER A 145 -3.45 -7.11 49.59
CA SER A 145 -3.48 -7.73 50.92
C SER A 145 -4.89 -7.72 51.48
N VAL A 146 -5.31 -8.86 52.04
CA VAL A 146 -6.56 -9.01 52.78
C VAL A 146 -6.22 -9.46 54.20
N ALA A 147 -6.79 -8.80 55.21
CA ALA A 147 -6.56 -9.18 56.60
C ALA A 147 -7.15 -10.56 56.89
N LEU A 148 -6.36 -11.44 57.52
CA LEU A 148 -6.82 -12.78 57.87
C LEU A 148 -7.95 -12.75 58.90
N ALA A 149 -8.01 -11.71 59.74
CA ALA A 149 -9.10 -11.51 60.69
C ALA A 149 -10.45 -11.29 59.99
N ASP A 150 -10.47 -10.56 58.88
CA ASP A 150 -11.70 -10.32 58.10
C ASP A 150 -12.20 -11.61 57.44
N ILE A 151 -11.27 -12.43 56.93
CA ILE A 151 -11.59 -13.76 56.40
C ILE A 151 -12.11 -14.66 57.52
N ALA A 152 -11.41 -14.73 58.66
CA ALA A 152 -11.77 -15.56 59.80
C ALA A 152 -13.15 -15.21 60.37
N ALA A 153 -13.50 -13.92 60.43
CA ALA A 153 -14.82 -13.48 60.86
C ALA A 153 -15.97 -14.01 59.97
N LEU A 154 -15.67 -14.34 58.71
CA LEU A 154 -16.66 -14.84 57.75
C LEU A 154 -16.68 -16.38 57.65
N VAL A 155 -15.53 -17.05 57.84
CA VAL A 155 -15.40 -18.51 57.64
C VAL A 155 -15.34 -19.32 58.94
N ASN A 156 -15.07 -18.68 60.08
CA ASN A 156 -15.00 -19.33 61.39
C ASN A 156 -16.15 -18.88 62.29
N THR A 157 -17.38 -18.91 61.74
CA THR A 157 -18.61 -18.64 62.50
C THR A 157 -19.07 -19.84 63.34
N ASP A 158 -18.39 -20.96 63.20
CA ASP A 158 -18.71 -22.18 63.90
C ASP A 158 -18.19 -22.11 65.35
N ALA A 159 -19.12 -22.12 66.29
CA ALA A 159 -18.86 -21.96 67.72
C ALA A 159 -19.44 -23.15 68.47
N GLN A 160 -18.85 -24.34 68.31
CA GLN A 160 -19.26 -25.48 69.12
C GLN A 160 -18.91 -25.26 70.58
N ASP A 161 -19.95 -25.25 71.40
CA ASP A 161 -19.83 -25.35 72.84
C ASP A 161 -19.76 -26.83 73.23
N LEU A 162 -18.61 -27.25 73.77
CA LEU A 162 -18.46 -28.53 74.43
C LEU A 162 -18.82 -28.38 75.91
N SER A 163 -19.77 -29.18 76.38
CA SER A 163 -20.16 -29.23 77.79
C SER A 163 -20.10 -30.67 78.31
N ILE A 164 -19.67 -30.84 79.56
CA ILE A 164 -19.67 -32.12 80.24
C ILE A 164 -20.59 -32.02 81.46
N SER A 165 -21.58 -32.92 81.53
CA SER A 165 -22.45 -33.06 82.69
C SER A 165 -22.37 -34.48 83.22
N GLY A 166 -21.72 -34.66 84.37
CA GLY A 166 -21.41 -35.99 84.91
C GLY A 166 -20.40 -36.72 84.04
N ASN A 167 -20.81 -37.80 83.40
CA ASN A 167 -20.00 -38.59 82.46
C ASN A 167 -20.38 -38.38 80.99
N ASP A 168 -21.35 -37.50 80.71
CA ASP A 168 -21.83 -37.25 79.35
C ASP A 168 -21.17 -36.00 78.78
N LEU A 169 -20.53 -36.16 77.61
CA LEU A 169 -20.05 -35.06 76.78
C LEU A 169 -21.16 -34.68 75.79
N SER A 170 -21.59 -33.42 75.85
CA SER A 170 -22.53 -32.81 74.93
C SER A 170 -21.82 -31.78 74.06
N LEU A 171 -22.23 -31.74 72.78
CA LEU A 171 -21.87 -30.71 71.81
C LEU A 171 -23.13 -29.89 71.53
N SER A 172 -23.03 -28.57 71.59
CA SER A 172 -24.09 -27.61 71.22
C SER A 172 -23.51 -26.44 70.43
N GLY A 173 -24.34 -25.57 69.86
CA GLY A 173 -23.86 -24.35 69.18
C GLY A 173 -23.46 -24.52 67.71
N ASP A 174 -23.83 -25.63 67.07
CA ASP A 174 -23.79 -25.76 65.60
C ASP A 174 -24.93 -24.91 64.98
N PRO A 175 -24.72 -24.12 63.91
CA PRO A 175 -25.80 -23.50 63.14
C PRO A 175 -26.81 -24.50 62.56
#